data_AF-A0A3P3XJC5-F1
#
_entry.id   AF-A0A3P3XJC5-F1
#
_cell.length_a   1.000
_cell.length_b   1.000
_cell.length_c   1.000
_cell.angle_alpha   90.00
_cell.angle_beta   90.00
_cell.angle_gamma   90.00
#
_symmetry.space_group_name_H-M   'P 1'
#
loop_
_entity.id
_entity.type
_entity.pdbx_description
1 polymer ?
#
loop_
_entity_poly.entity_id
_entity_poly.type
_entity_poly.pdbx_seq_one_letter_code
_entity_poly.pdbx_strand_id
1 'polypeptide(L)'
;MQKQAKSKQRVANHGEVLTGEREVNAMLDLVKPETEQIDSRFLEPACGTGNFLAEILKRKLRVVEDRYAKSQIEYERKEITVGTEMIDKLWNSSRKAVPKPSRGLTCWIGFPRT
;
A
#
# COMPACT_ATOMS: atom_id res chain seq x y z
N MET A 1 -8.14 -8.09 -23.60
CA MET A 1 -8.84 -8.49 -22.36
C MET A 1 -7.77 -8.92 -21.36
N GLN A 2 -7.51 -8.17 -20.30
CA GLN A 2 -6.52 -8.57 -19.30
C GLN A 2 -7.05 -9.76 -18.48
N LYS A 3 -6.17 -10.71 -18.16
CA LYS A 3 -6.54 -11.94 -17.46
C LYS A 3 -6.71 -11.65 -15.96
N GLN A 4 -7.96 -11.61 -15.49
CA GLN A 4 -8.32 -11.32 -14.09
C GLN A 4 -8.06 -12.49 -13.12
N ALA A 5 -7.52 -13.61 -13.59
CA ALA A 5 -7.23 -14.78 -12.78
C ALA A 5 -5.89 -15.40 -13.15
N LYS A 6 -5.03 -15.65 -12.15
CA LYS A 6 -3.73 -16.33 -12.35
C LYS A 6 -3.93 -17.77 -12.80
N SER A 7 -4.81 -18.52 -12.12
CA SER A 7 -5.20 -19.89 -12.48
C SER A 7 -6.64 -20.19 -12.10
N LYS A 8 -7.31 -21.07 -12.86
CA LYS A 8 -8.68 -21.52 -12.56
C LYS A 8 -8.77 -22.24 -11.20
N GLN A 9 -7.70 -22.95 -10.82
CA GLN A 9 -7.60 -23.64 -9.53
C GLN A 9 -7.65 -22.68 -8.34
N ARG A 10 -6.97 -21.51 -8.43
CA ARG A 10 -6.96 -20.51 -7.35
C ARG A 10 -8.29 -19.76 -7.22
N VAL A 11 -8.98 -19.56 -8.35
CA VAL A 11 -10.36 -19.03 -8.33
C VAL A 11 -11.29 -20.00 -7.60
N ALA A 12 -11.22 -21.29 -7.91
CA ALA A 12 -12.09 -22.30 -7.29
C ALA A 12 -11.80 -22.53 -5.80
N ASN A 13 -10.52 -22.57 -5.41
CA ASN A 13 -10.13 -22.93 -4.04
C ASN A 13 -10.02 -21.73 -3.09
N HIS A 14 -9.73 -20.54 -3.61
CA HIS A 14 -9.43 -19.36 -2.78
C HIS A 14 -10.23 -18.11 -3.17
N GLY A 15 -11.07 -18.18 -4.21
CA GLY A 15 -11.83 -17.02 -4.70
C GLY A 15 -10.93 -15.90 -5.22
N GLU A 16 -9.68 -16.20 -5.59
CA GLU A 16 -8.73 -15.14 -5.97
C GLU A 16 -9.08 -14.57 -7.35
N VAL A 17 -9.49 -13.31 -7.35
CA VAL A 17 -9.70 -12.50 -8.56
C VAL A 17 -8.82 -11.26 -8.45
N LEU A 18 -8.08 -10.97 -9.52
CA LEU A 18 -7.25 -9.78 -9.62
C LEU A 18 -8.11 -8.60 -10.05
N THR A 19 -8.13 -7.55 -9.22
CA THR A 19 -8.73 -6.27 -9.58
C THR A 19 -7.89 -5.63 -10.69
N GLY A 20 -8.52 -5.35 -11.83
CA GLY A 20 -7.88 -4.67 -12.94
C GLY A 20 -7.62 -3.20 -12.63
N GLU A 21 -6.72 -2.59 -13.40
CA GLU A 21 -6.34 -1.18 -13.24
C GLU A 21 -7.53 -0.23 -13.41
N ARG A 22 -8.47 -0.56 -14.30
CA ARG A 22 -9.69 0.22 -14.52
C ARG A 22 -10.57 0.23 -13.28
N GLU A 23 -10.79 -0.93 -12.67
CA GLU A 23 -11.61 -1.06 -11.47
C GLU A 23 -10.94 -0.40 -10.27
N VAL A 24 -9.62 -0.54 -10.13
CA VAL A 24 -8.85 0.16 -9.09
C VAL A 24 -9.01 1.67 -9.22
N ASN A 25 -8.83 2.23 -10.42
CA ASN A 25 -9.00 3.67 -10.63
C ASN A 25 -10.43 4.13 -10.36
N ALA A 26 -11.44 3.40 -10.86
CA ALA A 26 -12.84 3.73 -10.62
C ALA A 26 -13.19 3.72 -9.12
N MET A 27 -12.65 2.77 -8.35
CA MET A 27 -12.86 2.71 -6.90
C MET A 27 -12.15 3.86 -6.17
N LEU A 28 -10.91 4.18 -6.55
CA LEU A 28 -10.16 5.28 -5.95
C LEU A 28 -10.75 6.65 -6.30
N ASP A 29 -11.43 6.77 -7.44
CA ASP A 29 -12.12 8.00 -7.85
C ASP A 29 -13.33 8.32 -6.97
N LEU A 30 -13.95 7.30 -6.34
CA LEU A 30 -15.02 7.51 -5.36
C LEU A 30 -14.51 8.16 -4.06
N VAL A 31 -13.23 7.99 -3.74
CA VAL A 31 -12.55 8.53 -2.55
C VAL A 31 -11.42 9.48 -2.93
N LYS A 32 -11.63 10.20 -4.04
CA LYS A 32 -10.63 11.10 -4.61
C LYS A 32 -10.09 12.13 -3.61
N PRO A 33 -10.93 12.83 -2.82
CA PRO A 33 -10.45 13.82 -1.85
C PRO A 33 -9.45 13.23 -0.85
N GLU A 34 -9.71 12.01 -0.38
CA GLU A 34 -8.83 11.30 0.53
C GLU A 34 -7.54 10.87 -0.16
N THR A 35 -7.59 10.44 -1.42
CA THR A 35 -6.38 10.03 -2.16
C THR A 35 -5.45 11.20 -2.48
N GLU A 36 -5.98 12.41 -2.59
CA GLU A 36 -5.20 13.64 -2.86
C GLU A 36 -4.72 14.34 -1.58
N GLN A 37 -5.23 13.95 -0.42
CA GLN A 37 -4.74 14.45 0.86
C GLN A 37 -3.47 13.69 1.26
N ILE A 38 -2.35 14.41 1.37
CA ILE A 38 -1.05 13.83 1.74
C ILE A 38 -1.15 13.12 3.10
N ASP A 39 -1.81 13.74 4.08
CA ASP A 39 -1.93 13.23 5.45
C ASP A 39 -3.00 12.15 5.65
N SER A 40 -3.75 11.77 4.60
CA SER A 40 -4.78 10.73 4.73
C SER A 40 -4.17 9.35 4.98
N ARG A 41 -4.85 8.53 5.79
CA ARG A 41 -4.37 7.19 6.15
C ARG A 41 -5.28 6.12 5.58
N PHE A 42 -4.81 5.41 4.56
CA PHE A 42 -5.47 4.20 4.04
C PHE A 42 -5.04 2.94 4.79
N LEU A 43 -5.99 2.07 5.13
CA LEU A 43 -5.74 0.73 5.69
C LEU A 43 -6.26 -0.30 4.72
N GLU A 44 -5.35 -1.04 4.10
CA GLU A 44 -5.68 -2.18 3.24
C GLU A 44 -5.20 -3.45 3.97
N PRO A 45 -6.06 -4.15 4.73
CA PRO A 45 -5.65 -5.33 5.50
C PRO A 45 -5.34 -6.55 4.62
N ALA A 46 -5.73 -6.53 3.35
CA ALA A 46 -5.55 -7.63 2.40
C ALA A 46 -4.90 -7.14 1.10
N CYS A 47 -3.81 -6.38 1.23
CA CYS A 47 -3.14 -5.68 0.13
C CYS A 47 -2.75 -6.57 -1.07
N GLY A 48 -2.71 -7.90 -0.95
CA GLY A 48 -2.36 -8.81 -2.04
C GLY A 48 -1.08 -8.37 -2.77
N THR A 49 -1.21 -8.07 -4.07
CA THR A 49 -0.10 -7.55 -4.91
C THR A 49 0.13 -6.04 -4.79
N GLY A 50 -0.80 -5.31 -4.15
CA GLY A 50 -0.65 -3.89 -3.83
C GLY A 50 -1.24 -2.94 -4.86
N ASN A 51 -2.15 -3.39 -5.75
CA ASN A 51 -2.68 -2.56 -6.85
C ASN A 51 -3.27 -1.22 -6.38
N PHE A 52 -4.05 -1.23 -5.28
CA PHE A 52 -4.60 -0.01 -4.69
C PHE A 52 -3.53 0.88 -4.07
N LEU A 53 -2.60 0.31 -3.30
CA LEU A 53 -1.55 1.07 -2.64
C LEU A 53 -0.60 1.72 -3.65
N ALA A 54 -0.26 1.01 -4.73
CA ALA A 54 0.57 1.57 -5.80
C ALA A 54 -0.10 2.80 -6.44
N GLU A 55 -1.41 2.73 -6.75
CA GLU A 55 -2.13 3.87 -7.33
C GLU A 55 -2.36 5.01 -6.34
N ILE A 56 -2.63 4.71 -5.07
CA ILE A 56 -2.72 5.74 -4.01
C ILE A 56 -1.37 6.47 -3.87
N LEU A 57 -0.25 5.74 -3.86
CA LEU A 57 1.10 6.33 -3.78
C LEU A 57 1.33 7.28 -4.96
N LYS A 58 1.04 6.84 -6.18
CA LYS A 58 1.19 7.67 -7.39
C LYS A 58 0.36 8.96 -7.30
N ARG A 59 -0.90 8.87 -6.87
CA ARG A 59 -1.78 10.04 -6.71
C ARG A 59 -1.22 11.02 -5.68
N LYS A 60 -0.72 10.52 -4.54
CA LYS A 60 -0.10 11.36 -3.51
C LYS A 60 1.19 12.02 -3.97
N LEU A 61 2.06 11.29 -4.66
CA LEU A 61 3.30 11.85 -5.22
C LEU A 61 3.02 12.96 -6.22
N ARG A 62 2.02 12.80 -7.10
CA ARG A 62 1.59 13.86 -8.01
C ARG A 62 1.17 15.13 -7.26
N VAL A 63 0.43 15.00 -6.16
CA VAL A 63 0.06 16.15 -5.32
C VAL A 63 1.28 16.80 -4.67
N VAL A 64 2.28 16.00 -4.26
CA VAL A 64 3.54 16.51 -3.71
C VAL A 64 4.32 17.30 -4.76
N GLU A 65 4.45 16.75 -5.97
CA GLU A 65 5.04 17.43 -7.13
C GLU A 65 4.32 18.77 -7.39
N ASP A 66 2.99 18.74 -7.56
CA ASP A 66 2.22 19.93 -7.90
C ASP A 66 2.31 21.04 -6.84
N ARG A 67 2.32 20.68 -5.55
CA ARG A 67 2.31 21.66 -4.44
C ARG A 67 3.70 22.14 -4.03
N TYR A 68 4.71 21.27 -4.10
CA TYR A 68 6.04 21.53 -3.53
C TYR A 68 7.17 21.60 -4.56
N ALA A 69 6.89 21.48 -5.88
CA ALA A 69 7.90 21.58 -6.94
C ALA A 69 8.78 22.84 -6.89
N LYS A 70 8.33 23.93 -6.26
CA LYS A 70 9.10 25.17 -6.15
C LYS A 70 10.21 25.10 -5.11
N SER A 71 10.14 24.18 -4.15
CA SER A 71 11.10 24.07 -3.05
C SER A 71 11.58 22.62 -2.94
N GLN A 72 12.83 22.40 -3.37
CA GLN A 72 13.45 21.07 -3.35
C GLN A 72 13.39 20.43 -1.96
N ILE A 73 13.68 21.20 -0.91
CA ILE A 73 13.71 20.70 0.47
C ILE A 73 12.31 20.29 0.94
N GLU A 74 11.28 21.07 0.62
CA GLU A 74 9.90 20.72 1.01
C GLU A 74 9.37 19.53 0.21
N TYR A 75 9.70 19.47 -1.08
CA TYR A 75 9.40 18.35 -1.95
C TYR A 75 9.97 17.04 -1.39
N GLU A 76 11.29 16.99 -1.14
CA GLU A 76 11.97 15.81 -0.60
C GLU A 76 11.40 15.39 0.76
N ARG A 77 11.15 16.34 1.66
CA ARG A 77 10.55 16.04 2.98
C ARG A 77 9.18 15.41 2.85
N LYS A 78 8.33 15.94 1.96
CA LYS A 78 6.96 15.43 1.76
C LYS A 78 6.95 14.10 1.02
N GLU A 79 7.83 13.92 0.04
CA GLU A 79 8.05 12.65 -0.65
C GLU A 79 8.47 11.55 0.33
N ILE A 80 9.48 11.81 1.17
CA ILE A 80 9.95 10.87 2.21
C ILE A 80 8.83 10.54 3.19
N THR A 81 8.03 11.54 3.60
CA THR A 81 6.90 11.31 4.52
C THR A 81 5.88 10.36 3.90
N VAL A 82 5.48 10.60 2.65
CA VAL A 82 4.52 9.73 1.95
C VAL A 82 5.09 8.32 1.75
N GLY A 83 6.34 8.21 1.33
CA GLY A 83 7.01 6.93 1.10
C GLY A 83 7.15 6.10 2.38
N THR A 84 7.63 6.71 3.47
CA THR A 84 7.82 6.02 4.76
C THR A 84 6.49 5.52 5.33
N GLU A 85 5.43 6.32 5.27
CA GLU A 85 4.10 5.90 5.71
C GLU A 85 3.53 4.70 4.94
N MET A 86 3.80 4.62 3.64
CA MET A 86 3.34 3.50 2.81
C MET A 86 4.19 2.25 2.98
N ILE A 87 5.51 2.40 3.14
CA ILE A 87 6.43 1.29 3.44
C ILE A 87 6.06 0.65 4.79
N ASP A 88 5.83 1.46 5.83
CA ASP A 88 5.43 0.96 7.15
C ASP A 88 4.14 0.12 7.09
N LYS A 89 3.20 0.52 6.24
CA LYS A 89 1.96 -0.23 6.01
C LYS A 89 2.19 -1.55 5.29
N LEU A 90 2.97 -1.54 4.21
CA LEU A 90 3.33 -2.75 3.47
C LEU A 90 4.05 -3.76 4.38
N TRP A 91 4.96 -3.25 5.21
CA TRP A 91 5.72 -4.05 6.16
C TRP A 91 4.85 -4.62 7.29
N ASN A 92 3.96 -3.81 7.88
CA ASN A 92 3.07 -4.26 8.94
C ASN A 92 1.97 -5.21 8.44
N SER A 93 1.49 -5.04 7.20
CA SER A 93 0.54 -5.96 6.57
C SER A 93 1.18 -7.34 6.33
N SER A 94 2.43 -7.36 5.86
CA SER A 94 3.20 -8.61 5.68
C SER A 94 3.45 -9.36 6.99
N ARG A 95 3.61 -8.66 8.12
CA ARG A 95 3.80 -9.29 9.44
C ARG A 95 2.54 -9.92 10.03
N LYS A 96 1.33 -9.50 9.63
CA LYS A 96 0.08 -10.17 10.08
C LYS A 96 -0.13 -11.54 9.43
N ALA A 97 0.54 -11.83 8.32
CA ALA A 97 0.48 -13.10 7.61
C ALA A 97 1.46 -14.16 8.14
N VAL A 98 2.36 -13.81 9.07
CA VAL A 98 3.26 -14.76 9.72
C VAL A 98 2.54 -15.35 10.94
N PRO A 99 2.26 -16.66 10.99
CA PRO A 99 1.67 -17.27 12.17
C PRO A 99 2.59 -17.01 13.36
N LYS A 100 2.03 -16.44 14.44
CA LYS A 100 2.79 -16.30 15.68
C LYS A 100 3.27 -17.70 16.09
N PRO A 101 4.57 -17.90 16.37
CA PRO A 101 5.05 -19.19 16.83
C PRO A 101 4.24 -19.57 18.07
N SER A 102 3.63 -20.76 18.00
CA SER A 102 2.95 -21.38 19.13
C SER A 102 3.91 -21.39 20.31
N ARG A 103 3.54 -20.64 21.36
CA ARG A 103 4.23 -20.46 22.65
C ARG A 103 5.42 -21.39 22.86
N GLY A 104 6.61 -20.82 22.80
CA GLY A 104 7.85 -21.46 23.25
C GLY A 104 8.99 -21.35 22.26
N LEU A 105 9.52 -20.13 22.05
CA LEU A 105 10.92 -19.84 21.77
C LEU A 105 11.04 -18.34 21.49
N THR A 106 11.53 -17.61 22.49
CA THR A 106 12.02 -16.24 22.34
C THR A 106 13.22 -16.24 21.39
N CYS A 107 13.06 -15.70 20.18
CA CYS A 107 14.20 -15.14 19.45
C CYS A 107 13.89 -13.68 19.17
N TRP A 108 14.34 -12.86 20.12
CA TRP A 108 14.52 -11.43 19.97
C TRP A 108 15.54 -11.18 18.86
N ILE A 109 15.09 -10.72 17.71
CA ILE A 109 15.93 -9.88 16.85
C ILE A 109 15.28 -8.50 16.87
N GLY A 110 15.52 -7.81 17.98
CA GLY A 110 15.25 -6.38 18.10
C GLY A 110 16.23 -5.63 17.23
N PHE A 111 15.71 -4.87 16.27
CA PHE A 111 16.44 -3.74 15.72
C PHE A 111 16.41 -2.64 16.79
N PRO A 112 17.55 -2.16 17.30
CA PRO A 112 17.54 -1.14 18.34
C PRO A 112 17.07 0.17 17.73
N ARG A 113 15.92 0.68 18.18
CA ARG A 113 15.69 2.12 18.21
C ARG A 113 16.20 2.58 19.57
N THR A 114 17.36 3.26 19.56
CA THR A 114 17.99 4.06 20.63
C THR A 114 17.84 3.56 22.06
#